data_AF-A0A7V2SUR8-F1
#
_entry.id   AF-A0A7V2SUR8-F1
#
_cell.length_a   1.000
_cell.length_b   1.000
_cell.length_c   1.000
_cell.angle_alpha   90.00
_cell.angle_beta   90.00
_cell.angle_gamma   90.00
#
_symmetry.space_group_name_H-M   'P 1'
#
loop_
_entity.id
_entity.type
_entity.pdbx_description
1 polymer ?
#
loop_
_entity_poly.entity_id
_entity_poly.type
_entity_poly.pdbx_seq_one_letter_code
_entity_poly.pdbx_strand_id
1 'polypeptide(L)'
;MVRFDEIKFKDPATRAGKWFLFCIATGLLAGLGAIILHTLLNVGHSFFISYIIGLDLPQPAGEPHLIHFPERPFSPYLLIIIPALGGLFSGLLVARFCPEAGGHGTDAAINAYHHHDGRIDIMVPIVKTIASFFTLGTGGSGGSEGPICQIGAGLGSYLAQKFNLSPREVRILMAAGLGAGIGSIFKAPLTGALFASEILYRESEFEADVIIPTAIASVVGYSLFCSFFGWGSLFKAPDYPFHNVLELGPYTVLALVLMPFVFLFVKV
;
A
#
# COMPACT_ATOMS: atom_id res chain seq x y z
N MET A 1 -27.07 12.71 -21.09
CA MET A 1 -25.99 12.13 -20.27
C MET A 1 -26.34 10.66 -20.06
N VAL A 2 -25.75 9.75 -20.83
CA VAL A 2 -26.06 8.31 -20.77
C VAL A 2 -25.57 7.77 -19.43
N ARG A 3 -26.45 7.18 -18.63
CA ARG A 3 -26.08 6.46 -17.41
C ARG A 3 -25.34 5.19 -17.82
N PHE A 4 -24.08 5.04 -17.39
CA PHE A 4 -23.28 3.84 -17.68
C PHE A 4 -23.95 2.53 -17.22
N ASP A 5 -24.86 2.62 -16.26
CA ASP A 5 -25.63 1.50 -15.71
C ASP A 5 -26.67 0.92 -16.70
N GLU A 6 -27.04 1.67 -17.75
CA GLU A 6 -28.04 1.23 -18.75
C GLU A 6 -27.44 0.41 -19.90
N ILE A 7 -26.11 0.31 -19.98
CA ILE A 7 -25.46 -0.44 -21.06
C ILE A 7 -25.47 -1.94 -20.71
N LYS A 8 -26.55 -2.62 -21.10
CA LYS A 8 -26.67 -4.09 -21.01
C LYS A 8 -25.79 -4.76 -22.07
N PHE A 9 -24.55 -5.04 -21.70
CA PHE A 9 -23.60 -5.82 -22.50
C PHE A 9 -24.00 -7.32 -22.48
N LYS A 10 -24.65 -7.78 -23.55
CA LYS A 10 -25.10 -9.17 -23.71
C LYS A 10 -24.00 -10.15 -24.17
N ASP A 11 -22.86 -9.64 -24.65
CA ASP A 11 -21.78 -10.44 -25.24
C ASP A 11 -20.60 -10.59 -24.26
N PRO A 12 -20.03 -11.80 -24.06
CA PRO A 12 -18.83 -12.00 -23.27
C PRO A 12 -17.68 -11.04 -23.60
N ALA A 13 -17.51 -10.65 -24.86
CA ALA A 13 -16.47 -9.68 -25.27
C ALA A 13 -16.67 -8.29 -24.65
N THR A 14 -17.92 -7.82 -24.59
CA THR A 14 -18.22 -6.52 -23.98
C THR A 14 -18.18 -6.56 -22.46
N ARG A 15 -18.48 -7.71 -21.84
CA ARG A 15 -18.28 -7.92 -20.39
C ARG A 15 -16.81 -7.90 -20.02
N ALA A 16 -15.95 -8.54 -20.81
CA ALA A 16 -14.49 -8.52 -20.62
C ALA A 16 -13.92 -7.09 -20.78
N GLY A 17 -14.36 -6.35 -21.81
CA GLY A 17 -13.97 -4.96 -22.00
C GLY A 17 -14.37 -4.04 -20.85
N LYS A 18 -15.58 -4.20 -20.30
CA LYS A 18 -16.04 -3.47 -19.11
C LYS A 18 -15.11 -3.72 -17.91
N TRP A 19 -14.81 -4.98 -17.61
CA TRP A 19 -13.92 -5.35 -16.51
C TRP A 19 -12.52 -4.79 -16.67
N PHE A 20 -11.96 -4.85 -17.87
CA PHE A 20 -10.65 -4.29 -18.17
C PHE A 20 -10.58 -2.78 -17.86
N LEU A 21 -11.63 -2.03 -18.22
CA LEU A 21 -11.73 -0.60 -17.89
C LEU A 21 -11.81 -0.33 -16.38
N PHE A 22 -12.56 -1.13 -15.63
CA PHE A 22 -12.61 -1.00 -14.17
C PHE A 22 -11.28 -1.32 -13.50
N CYS A 23 -10.55 -2.34 -13.97
CA CYS A 23 -9.22 -2.66 -13.46
C CYS A 23 -8.22 -1.54 -13.75
N ILE A 24 -8.24 -0.96 -14.96
CA ILE A 24 -7.41 0.21 -15.31
C ILE A 24 -7.77 1.40 -14.41
N ALA A 25 -9.05 1.74 -14.29
CA ALA A 25 -9.49 2.85 -13.46
C ALA A 25 -9.10 2.67 -11.99
N THR A 26 -9.22 1.45 -11.48
CA THR A 26 -8.79 1.08 -10.12
C THR A 26 -7.28 1.24 -9.97
N GLY A 27 -6.50 0.74 -10.93
CA GLY A 27 -5.04 0.89 -10.94
C GLY A 27 -4.60 2.36 -10.98
N LEU A 28 -5.25 3.20 -11.78
CA LEU A 28 -4.99 4.64 -11.84
C LEU A 28 -5.33 5.31 -10.51
N LEU A 29 -6.48 5.02 -9.91
CA LEU A 29 -6.87 5.61 -8.62
C LEU A 29 -5.93 5.19 -7.50
N ALA A 30 -5.61 3.89 -7.39
CA ALA A 30 -4.69 3.39 -6.38
C ALA A 30 -3.25 3.92 -6.61
N GLY A 31 -2.81 4.02 -7.87
CA GLY A 31 -1.53 4.62 -8.24
C GLY A 31 -1.45 6.11 -7.87
N LEU A 32 -2.53 6.88 -8.08
CA LEU A 32 -2.63 8.26 -7.59
C LEU A 32 -2.57 8.32 -6.06
N GLY A 33 -3.27 7.41 -5.38
CA GLY A 33 -3.20 7.27 -3.92
C GLY A 33 -1.78 6.99 -3.44
N ALA A 34 -1.05 6.12 -4.13
CA ALA A 34 0.37 5.82 -3.86
C ALA A 34 1.26 7.04 -4.09
N ILE A 35 1.05 7.79 -5.17
CA ILE A 35 1.80 9.03 -5.45
C ILE A 35 1.58 10.06 -4.35
N ILE A 36 0.32 10.28 -3.94
CA ILE A 36 -0.02 11.22 -2.88
C ILE A 36 0.61 10.79 -1.56
N LEU A 37 0.44 9.52 -1.16
CA LEU A 37 1.03 9.02 0.09
C LEU A 37 2.55 9.14 0.06
N HIS A 38 3.21 8.65 -0.98
CA HIS A 38 4.67 8.69 -1.10
C HIS A 38 5.20 10.13 -1.05
N THR A 39 4.54 11.07 -1.76
CA THR A 39 4.91 12.49 -1.75
C THR A 39 4.77 13.09 -0.36
N LEU A 40 3.64 12.83 0.32
CA LEU A 40 3.41 13.30 1.68
C LEU A 40 4.45 12.75 2.65
N LEU A 41 4.80 11.47 2.55
CA LEU A 41 5.82 10.85 3.41
C LEU A 41 7.21 11.44 3.14
N ASN A 42 7.60 11.66 1.88
CA ASN A 42 8.88 12.28 1.54
C ASN A 42 8.95 13.72 2.08
N VAL A 43 7.89 14.52 1.89
CA VAL A 43 7.77 15.87 2.43
C VAL A 43 7.81 15.86 3.96
N GLY A 44 7.10 14.92 4.59
CA GLY A 44 7.07 14.73 6.04
C GLY A 44 8.47 14.43 6.58
N HIS A 45 9.17 13.45 6.01
CA HIS A 45 10.54 13.12 6.40
C HIS A 45 11.49 14.31 6.22
N SER A 46 11.51 14.95 5.05
CA SER A 46 12.38 16.11 4.81
C SER A 46 12.07 17.26 5.78
N PHE A 47 10.81 17.49 6.12
CA PHE A 47 10.42 18.56 7.04
C PHE A 47 10.68 18.21 8.52
N PHE A 48 10.15 17.10 9.00
CA PHE A 48 10.22 16.72 10.42
C PHE A 48 11.58 16.16 10.81
N ILE A 49 12.17 15.28 9.99
CA ILE A 49 13.43 14.60 10.31
C ILE A 49 14.62 15.45 9.89
N SER A 50 14.72 15.80 8.61
CA SER A 50 15.89 16.54 8.11
C SER A 50 15.92 17.99 8.62
N TYR A 51 14.81 18.72 8.54
CA TYR A 51 14.80 20.14 8.91
C TYR A 51 14.54 20.40 10.40
N ILE A 52 13.47 19.86 11.00
CA ILE A 52 13.12 20.15 12.39
C ILE A 52 14.08 19.46 13.37
N ILE A 53 14.36 18.16 13.19
CA ILE A 53 15.28 17.42 14.06
C ILE A 53 16.75 17.70 13.70
N GLY A 54 17.05 18.00 12.44
CA GLY A 54 18.43 18.18 11.96
C GLY A 54 19.15 16.85 11.72
N LEU A 55 18.42 15.81 11.30
CA LEU A 55 18.95 14.47 11.06
C LEU A 55 18.83 14.11 9.57
N ASP A 56 19.96 13.97 8.89
CA ASP A 56 19.97 13.51 7.50
C ASP A 56 20.10 11.98 7.46
N LEU A 57 19.10 11.31 6.87
CA LEU A 57 19.04 9.86 6.77
C LEU A 57 19.19 9.43 5.31
N PRO A 58 20.00 8.39 5.04
CA PRO A 58 20.13 7.88 3.68
C PRO A 58 18.79 7.33 3.18
N GLN A 59 18.34 7.79 2.01
CA GLN A 59 17.14 7.29 1.36
C GLN A 59 17.41 6.07 0.46
N PRO A 60 16.41 5.21 0.21
CA PRO A 60 16.52 4.12 -0.74
C PRO A 60 16.92 4.65 -2.14
N ALA A 61 17.73 3.89 -2.87
CA ALA A 61 18.22 4.30 -4.19
C ALA A 61 17.10 4.65 -5.20
N GLY A 62 15.91 4.06 -5.04
CA GLY A 62 14.74 4.31 -5.88
C GLY A 62 13.88 5.51 -5.46
N GLU A 63 14.23 6.23 -4.38
CA GLU A 63 13.48 7.34 -3.79
C GLU A 63 14.41 8.53 -3.50
N PRO A 64 14.69 9.40 -4.48
CA PRO A 64 15.46 10.61 -4.21
C PRO A 64 14.64 11.61 -3.37
N HIS A 65 15.33 12.49 -2.63
CA HIS A 65 14.68 13.60 -1.94
C HIS A 65 13.95 14.50 -2.94
N LEU A 66 12.65 14.71 -2.74
CA LEU A 66 11.87 15.63 -3.58
C LEU A 66 12.13 17.09 -3.19
N ILE A 67 12.43 17.33 -1.91
CA ILE A 67 12.67 18.65 -1.34
C ILE A 67 13.88 18.59 -0.42
N HIS A 68 14.82 19.50 -0.66
CA HIS A 68 15.96 19.73 0.22
C HIS A 68 15.71 20.97 1.07
N PHE A 69 15.84 20.83 2.38
CA PHE A 69 15.81 21.94 3.33
C PHE A 69 17.23 22.28 3.79
N PRO A 70 17.50 23.52 4.22
CA PRO A 70 18.80 23.88 4.76
C PRO A 70 19.10 23.09 6.04
N GLU A 71 20.36 22.67 6.17
CA GLU A 71 20.83 21.92 7.33
C GLU A 71 20.68 22.73 8.63
N ARG A 72 20.30 22.02 9.70
CA ARG A 72 20.16 22.57 11.05
C ARG A 72 20.92 21.68 12.04
N PRO A 73 21.40 22.25 13.16
CA PRO A 73 22.07 21.46 14.18
C PRO A 73 21.12 20.40 14.74
N PHE A 74 21.62 19.17 14.85
CA PHE A 74 20.86 18.04 15.38
C PHE A 74 20.40 18.28 16.82
N SER A 75 19.12 17.99 17.09
CA SER A 75 18.52 18.08 18.42
C SER A 75 17.99 16.72 18.90
N PRO A 76 18.66 16.06 19.87
CA PRO A 76 18.26 14.75 20.37
C PRO A 76 16.86 14.72 21.01
N TYR A 77 16.44 15.81 21.67
CA TYR A 77 15.14 15.86 22.34
C TYR A 77 13.97 15.86 21.35
N LEU A 78 14.17 16.49 20.18
CA LEU A 78 13.15 16.53 19.13
C LEU A 78 12.92 15.15 18.51
N LEU A 79 13.93 14.27 18.54
CA LEU A 79 13.80 12.89 18.06
C LEU A 79 12.74 12.09 18.83
N ILE A 80 12.46 12.46 20.08
CA ILE A 80 11.41 11.82 20.89
C ILE A 80 10.10 12.59 20.78
N ILE A 81 10.16 13.93 20.85
CA ILE A 81 8.97 14.79 20.91
C ILE A 81 8.18 14.75 19.59
N ILE A 82 8.87 14.78 18.45
CA ILE A 82 8.22 14.90 17.14
C ILE A 82 7.42 13.64 16.78
N PRO A 83 7.96 12.40 16.87
CA PRO A 83 7.15 11.19 16.69
C PRO A 83 6.01 11.06 17.71
N ALA A 84 6.23 11.46 18.97
CA ALA A 84 5.19 11.39 20.00
C ALA A 84 3.99 12.30 19.67
N LEU A 85 4.25 13.53 19.21
CA LEU A 85 3.21 14.42 18.73
C LEU A 85 2.55 13.89 17.45
N GLY A 86 3.33 13.34 16.52
CA GLY A 86 2.80 12.72 15.30
C GLY A 86 1.83 11.57 15.60
N GLY A 87 2.20 10.69 16.53
CA GLY A 87 1.34 9.62 17.03
C GLY A 87 0.09 10.13 17.73
N LEU A 88 0.20 11.18 18.56
CA LEU A 88 -0.94 11.81 19.22
C LEU A 88 -1.93 12.40 18.20
N PHE A 89 -1.44 13.16 17.22
CA PHE A 89 -2.30 13.75 16.19
C PHE A 89 -2.95 12.69 15.31
N SER A 90 -2.19 11.67 14.90
CA SER A 90 -2.71 10.52 14.16
C SER A 90 -3.80 9.79 14.95
N GLY A 91 -3.56 9.48 16.22
CA GLY A 91 -4.52 8.82 17.11
C GLY A 91 -5.80 9.64 17.31
N LEU A 92 -5.69 10.95 17.55
CA LEU A 92 -6.84 11.85 17.68
C LEU A 92 -7.65 11.94 16.38
N LEU A 93 -6.97 11.99 15.22
CA LEU A 93 -7.61 12.03 13.91
C LEU A 93 -8.42 10.76 13.65
N VAL A 94 -7.79 9.59 13.82
CA VAL A 94 -8.44 8.29 13.63
C VAL A 94 -9.61 8.12 14.60
N ALA A 95 -9.40 8.38 15.90
CA ALA A 95 -10.43 8.20 16.92
C ALA A 95 -11.66 9.10 16.70
N ARG A 96 -11.45 10.31 16.16
CA ARG A 96 -12.54 11.29 15.98
C ARG A 96 -13.27 11.15 14.65
N PHE A 97 -12.56 10.85 13.56
CA PHE A 97 -13.13 10.95 12.21
C PHE A 97 -13.38 9.60 11.54
N CYS A 98 -12.51 8.60 11.76
CA CYS A 98 -12.66 7.31 11.11
C CYS A 98 -11.90 6.22 11.89
N PRO A 99 -12.55 5.59 12.90
CA PRO A 99 -11.93 4.52 13.70
C PRO A 99 -11.45 3.33 12.86
N GLU A 100 -12.13 3.06 11.74
CA GLU A 100 -11.76 2.00 10.77
C GLU A 100 -10.40 2.25 10.09
N ALA A 101 -9.91 3.49 10.06
CA ALA A 101 -8.57 3.82 9.54
C ALA A 101 -7.44 3.48 10.53
N GLY A 102 -7.76 2.94 11.72
CA GLY A 102 -6.78 2.52 12.72
C GLY A 102 -5.95 1.28 12.30
N GLY A 103 -4.96 0.96 13.13
CA GLY A 103 -4.11 -0.24 12.98
C GLY A 103 -3.25 -0.24 11.72
N HIS A 104 -2.75 -1.42 11.35
CA HIS A 104 -1.91 -1.61 10.16
C HIS A 104 -2.65 -1.23 8.86
N GLY A 105 -3.92 -1.63 8.74
CA GLY A 105 -4.78 -1.34 7.59
C GLY A 105 -5.04 -2.54 6.68
N THR A 106 -4.14 -3.53 6.67
CA THR A 106 -4.36 -4.85 6.05
C THR A 106 -5.52 -5.58 6.74
N ASP A 107 -5.56 -5.59 8.07
CA ASP A 107 -6.63 -6.22 8.85
C ASP A 107 -8.02 -5.64 8.52
N ALA A 108 -8.08 -4.32 8.36
CA ALA A 108 -9.33 -3.63 7.99
C ALA A 108 -9.77 -4.00 6.57
N ALA A 109 -8.83 -4.16 5.64
CA ALA A 109 -9.12 -4.66 4.30
C ALA A 109 -9.64 -6.11 4.34
N ILE A 110 -8.97 -7.01 5.06
CA ILE A 110 -9.41 -8.41 5.23
C ILE A 110 -10.82 -8.45 5.86
N ASN A 111 -11.04 -7.66 6.91
CA ASN A 111 -12.34 -7.57 7.56
C ASN A 111 -13.43 -7.08 6.62
N ALA A 112 -13.15 -6.03 5.81
CA ALA A 112 -14.09 -5.54 4.82
C ALA A 112 -14.42 -6.59 3.76
N TYR A 113 -13.42 -7.35 3.29
CA TYR A 113 -13.61 -8.42 2.31
C TYR A 113 -14.58 -9.50 2.82
N HIS A 114 -14.39 -9.97 4.06
CA HIS A 114 -15.15 -11.10 4.61
C HIS A 114 -16.48 -10.70 5.26
N HIS A 115 -16.55 -9.54 5.90
CA HIS A 115 -17.71 -9.16 6.74
C HIS A 115 -18.54 -7.99 6.19
N HIS A 116 -18.03 -7.26 5.20
CA HIS A 116 -18.68 -6.05 4.68
C HIS A 116 -18.81 -6.04 3.16
N ASP A 117 -18.83 -7.20 2.51
CA ASP A 117 -18.96 -7.32 1.04
C ASP A 117 -17.87 -6.56 0.26
N GLY A 118 -16.71 -6.35 0.86
CA GLY A 118 -15.62 -5.53 0.31
C GLY A 118 -15.90 -4.03 0.33
N ARG A 119 -16.98 -3.57 0.97
CA ARG A 119 -17.33 -2.15 1.06
C ARG A 119 -16.47 -1.45 2.10
N ILE A 120 -15.86 -0.35 1.68
CA ILE A 120 -15.04 0.54 2.51
C ILE A 120 -15.53 1.96 2.29
N ASP A 121 -15.71 2.73 3.37
CA ASP A 121 -16.09 4.13 3.29
C ASP A 121 -14.96 4.98 2.69
N ILE A 122 -15.29 5.95 1.84
CA ILE A 122 -14.29 6.83 1.19
C ILE A 122 -13.50 7.69 2.18
N MET A 123 -14.02 7.91 3.38
CA MET A 123 -13.30 8.58 4.46
C MET A 123 -12.12 7.75 4.98
N VAL A 124 -12.17 6.42 4.89
CA VAL A 124 -11.08 5.53 5.32
C VAL A 124 -9.77 5.84 4.59
N PRO A 125 -9.66 5.79 3.25
CA PRO A 125 -8.41 6.10 2.56
C PRO A 125 -7.95 7.55 2.79
N ILE A 126 -8.87 8.50 2.94
CA ILE A 126 -8.54 9.91 3.19
C ILE A 126 -7.91 10.08 4.58
N VAL A 127 -8.59 9.60 5.64
CA VAL A 127 -8.09 9.68 7.01
C VAL A 127 -6.81 8.87 7.16
N LYS A 128 -6.72 7.69 6.54
CA LYS A 128 -5.51 6.86 6.57
C LYS A 128 -4.30 7.58 5.98
N THR A 129 -4.48 8.30 4.87
CA THR A 129 -3.40 9.08 4.24
C THR A 129 -2.87 10.15 5.19
N ILE A 130 -3.76 10.92 5.82
CA ILE A 130 -3.38 12.02 6.73
C ILE A 130 -2.78 11.46 8.03
N ALA A 131 -3.37 10.42 8.60
CA ALA A 131 -2.87 9.75 9.80
C ALA A 131 -1.46 9.16 9.56
N SER A 132 -1.24 8.57 8.39
CA SER A 132 0.06 7.99 8.01
C SER A 132 1.11 9.08 7.78
N PHE A 133 0.73 10.23 7.22
CA PHE A 133 1.61 11.39 7.13
C PHE A 133 2.12 11.83 8.51
N PHE A 134 1.23 11.98 9.50
CA PHE A 134 1.65 12.36 10.85
C PHE A 134 2.42 11.26 11.57
N THR A 135 2.07 10.00 11.37
CA THR A 135 2.75 8.89 12.07
C THR A 135 4.10 8.59 11.43
N LEU A 136 4.12 8.23 10.15
CA LEU A 136 5.33 7.82 9.45
C LEU A 136 6.20 9.02 9.10
N GLY A 137 5.61 10.13 8.63
CA GLY A 137 6.36 11.33 8.26
C GLY A 137 7.11 11.98 9.43
N THR A 138 6.67 11.77 10.67
CA THR A 138 7.39 12.24 11.87
C THR A 138 8.43 11.25 12.39
N GLY A 139 8.60 10.08 11.74
CA GLY A 139 9.55 9.04 12.14
C GLY A 139 8.97 7.95 13.05
N GLY A 140 7.64 7.81 13.10
CA GLY A 140 6.99 6.71 13.82
C GLY A 140 7.33 5.35 13.22
N SER A 141 7.40 4.31 14.08
CA SER A 141 7.69 2.95 13.66
C SER A 141 6.55 2.37 12.83
N GLY A 142 6.81 2.09 11.56
CA GLY A 142 5.85 1.47 10.64
C GLY A 142 6.31 1.53 9.19
N GLY A 143 5.63 0.79 8.33
CA GLY A 143 5.84 0.81 6.88
C GLY A 143 4.67 1.46 6.15
N SER A 144 4.92 1.95 4.94
CA SER A 144 3.88 2.46 4.03
C SER A 144 2.96 1.35 3.49
N GLU A 145 3.34 0.07 3.65
CA GLU A 145 2.61 -1.12 3.22
C GLU A 145 1.16 -1.12 3.70
N GLY A 146 0.94 -1.12 5.02
CA GLY A 146 -0.39 -1.18 5.61
C GLY A 146 -1.29 -0.01 5.19
N PRO A 147 -0.82 1.26 5.30
CA PRO A 147 -1.54 2.41 4.77
C PRO A 147 -1.92 2.28 3.30
N ILE A 148 -0.99 1.90 2.42
CA ILE A 148 -1.28 1.84 0.99
C ILE A 148 -2.20 0.69 0.63
N CYS A 149 -2.13 -0.44 1.33
CA CYS A 149 -3.11 -1.52 1.21
C CYS A 149 -4.52 -0.97 1.45
N GLN A 150 -4.73 -0.29 2.58
CA GLN A 150 -6.05 0.20 2.97
C GLN A 150 -6.52 1.35 2.06
N ILE A 151 -5.60 2.23 1.65
CA ILE A 151 -5.90 3.33 0.72
C ILE A 151 -6.33 2.77 -0.64
N GLY A 152 -5.53 1.88 -1.21
CA GLY A 152 -5.81 1.24 -2.49
C GLY A 152 -7.12 0.45 -2.44
N ALA A 153 -7.33 -0.34 -1.39
CA ALA A 153 -8.55 -1.11 -1.21
C ALA A 153 -9.79 -0.21 -1.09
N GLY A 154 -9.70 0.88 -0.32
CA GLY A 154 -10.76 1.86 -0.17
C GLY A 154 -11.12 2.56 -1.49
N LEU A 155 -10.13 2.94 -2.29
CA LEU A 155 -10.35 3.58 -3.59
C LEU A 155 -10.97 2.62 -4.62
N GLY A 156 -10.51 1.37 -4.67
CA GLY A 156 -11.10 0.34 -5.53
C GLY A 156 -12.54 -0.02 -5.12
N SER A 157 -12.78 -0.16 -3.81
CA SER A 157 -14.10 -0.36 -3.25
C SER A 157 -15.05 0.80 -3.56
N TYR A 158 -14.60 2.04 -3.36
CA TYR A 158 -15.39 3.24 -3.66
C TYR A 158 -15.76 3.33 -5.14
N LEU A 159 -14.82 3.03 -6.05
CA LEU A 159 -15.11 2.99 -7.48
C LEU A 159 -16.23 1.98 -7.78
N ALA A 160 -16.15 0.78 -7.23
CA ALA A 160 -17.15 -0.26 -7.43
C ALA A 160 -18.53 0.14 -6.89
N GLN A 161 -18.56 0.72 -5.68
CA GLN A 161 -19.79 1.20 -5.04
C GLN A 161 -20.43 2.35 -5.82
N LYS A 162 -19.63 3.29 -6.33
CA LYS A 162 -20.11 4.42 -7.13
C LYS A 162 -20.84 3.99 -8.40
N PHE A 163 -20.45 2.86 -8.99
CA PHE A 163 -21.10 2.26 -10.16
C PHE A 163 -22.12 1.16 -9.79
N ASN A 164 -22.52 1.09 -8.52
CA ASN A 164 -23.52 0.13 -8.01
C ASN A 164 -23.23 -1.32 -8.42
N LEU A 165 -21.95 -1.71 -8.42
CA LEU A 165 -21.55 -3.07 -8.76
C LEU A 165 -21.99 -4.07 -7.67
N SER A 166 -22.06 -5.35 -8.04
CA SER A 166 -22.45 -6.42 -7.12
C SER A 166 -21.42 -6.61 -6.00
N PRO A 167 -21.80 -7.18 -4.84
CA PRO A 167 -20.87 -7.50 -3.74
C PRO A 167 -19.59 -8.23 -4.17
N ARG A 168 -19.71 -9.21 -5.08
CA ARG A 168 -18.55 -9.92 -5.63
C ARG A 168 -17.64 -8.99 -6.43
N GLU A 169 -18.20 -8.11 -7.25
CA GLU A 169 -17.43 -7.14 -8.04
C GLU A 169 -16.75 -6.10 -7.16
N VAL A 170 -17.41 -5.66 -6.08
CA VAL A 170 -16.82 -4.76 -5.08
C VAL A 170 -15.61 -5.41 -4.43
N ARG A 171 -15.72 -6.67 -3.98
CA ARG A 171 -14.60 -7.45 -3.43
C ARG A 171 -13.42 -7.54 -4.39
N ILE A 172 -13.69 -7.80 -5.67
CA ILE A 172 -12.65 -7.92 -6.69
C ILE A 172 -11.92 -6.59 -6.92
N LEU A 173 -12.65 -5.48 -7.07
CA LEU A 173 -12.01 -4.17 -7.30
C LEU A 173 -11.35 -3.61 -6.04
N MET A 174 -11.87 -3.94 -4.86
CA MET A 174 -11.23 -3.65 -3.58
C MET A 174 -9.88 -4.38 -3.48
N ALA A 175 -9.82 -5.68 -3.78
CA ALA A 175 -8.55 -6.43 -3.83
C ALA A 175 -7.62 -5.89 -4.93
N ALA A 176 -8.14 -5.58 -6.12
CA ALA A 176 -7.36 -5.00 -7.22
C ALA A 176 -6.72 -3.66 -6.83
N GLY A 177 -7.45 -2.81 -6.11
CA GLY A 177 -6.93 -1.55 -5.57
C GLY A 177 -5.84 -1.76 -4.53
N LEU A 178 -6.00 -2.73 -3.62
CA LEU A 178 -4.98 -3.11 -2.64
C LEU A 178 -3.68 -3.54 -3.34
N GLY A 179 -3.79 -4.46 -4.31
CA GLY A 179 -2.63 -4.95 -5.06
C GLY A 179 -1.98 -3.88 -5.93
N ALA A 180 -2.77 -2.93 -6.44
CA ALA A 180 -2.24 -1.79 -7.17
C ALA A 180 -1.47 -0.82 -6.30
N GLY A 181 -1.98 -0.51 -5.11
CA GLY A 181 -1.27 0.33 -4.15
C GLY A 181 0.09 -0.26 -3.75
N ILE A 182 0.14 -1.56 -3.46
CA ILE A 182 1.38 -2.26 -3.13
C ILE A 182 2.34 -2.30 -4.32
N GLY A 183 1.85 -2.67 -5.51
CA GLY A 183 2.67 -2.71 -6.71
C GLY A 183 3.29 -1.35 -7.07
N SER A 184 2.55 -0.26 -6.82
CA SER A 184 3.04 1.11 -6.99
C SER A 184 4.17 1.44 -6.02
N ILE A 185 3.91 1.41 -4.70
CA ILE A 185 4.88 1.89 -3.70
C ILE A 185 6.16 1.04 -3.69
N PHE A 186 6.04 -0.27 -3.83
CA PHE A 186 7.20 -1.16 -3.81
C PHE A 186 7.89 -1.30 -5.17
N LYS A 187 7.38 -0.60 -6.21
CA LYS A 187 7.84 -0.75 -7.60
C LYS A 187 7.85 -2.21 -8.06
N ALA A 188 6.88 -3.00 -7.60
CA ALA A 188 6.83 -4.46 -7.73
C ALA A 188 5.42 -4.95 -8.10
N PRO A 189 4.99 -4.80 -9.37
CA PRO A 189 3.60 -5.06 -9.77
C PRO A 189 3.20 -6.53 -9.61
N LEU A 190 4.12 -7.48 -9.85
CA LEU A 190 3.82 -8.91 -9.67
C LEU A 190 3.61 -9.25 -8.19
N THR A 191 4.42 -8.68 -7.31
CA THR A 191 4.26 -8.82 -5.86
C THR A 191 2.91 -8.27 -5.41
N GLY A 192 2.53 -7.07 -5.88
CA GLY A 192 1.23 -6.49 -5.55
C GLY A 192 0.05 -7.35 -6.01
N ALA A 193 0.13 -7.94 -7.20
CA ALA A 193 -0.91 -8.81 -7.73
C ALA A 193 -1.10 -10.09 -6.92
N LEU A 194 0.00 -10.78 -6.60
CA LEU A 194 -0.01 -12.03 -5.83
C LEU A 194 -0.38 -11.79 -4.37
N PHE A 195 0.21 -10.75 -3.75
CA PHE A 195 -0.10 -10.36 -2.38
C PHE A 195 -1.60 -10.13 -2.19
N ALA A 196 -2.26 -9.42 -3.11
CA ALA A 196 -3.69 -9.19 -3.03
C ALA A 196 -4.55 -10.45 -3.15
N SER A 197 -4.06 -11.51 -3.80
CA SER A 197 -4.75 -12.80 -3.90
C SER A 197 -4.53 -13.72 -2.70
N GLU A 198 -3.41 -13.54 -1.98
CA GLU A 198 -3.02 -14.37 -0.83
C GLU A 198 -3.47 -13.78 0.51
N ILE A 199 -3.31 -12.46 0.70
CA ILE A 199 -3.47 -11.80 2.01
C ILE A 199 -4.89 -11.94 2.61
N LEU A 200 -5.87 -12.30 1.78
CA LEU A 200 -7.26 -12.46 2.17
C LEU A 200 -7.53 -13.77 2.91
N TYR A 201 -6.65 -14.78 2.77
CA TYR A 201 -6.83 -16.10 3.35
C TYR A 201 -5.72 -16.44 4.34
N ARG A 202 -6.08 -17.21 5.37
CA ARG A 202 -5.13 -17.67 6.41
C ARG A 202 -4.39 -18.93 5.99
N GLU A 203 -5.05 -19.78 5.20
CA GLU A 203 -4.49 -21.03 4.69
C GLU A 203 -3.86 -20.79 3.31
N SER A 204 -3.26 -21.83 2.71
CA SER A 204 -2.58 -21.76 1.41
C SER A 204 -3.54 -21.56 0.21
N GLU A 205 -4.70 -20.95 0.46
CA GLU A 205 -5.74 -20.67 -0.52
C GLU A 205 -5.47 -19.33 -1.21
N PHE A 206 -5.90 -19.25 -2.46
CA PHE A 206 -5.79 -18.05 -3.29
C PHE A 206 -7.17 -17.64 -3.76
N GLU A 207 -7.45 -16.34 -3.73
CA GLU A 207 -8.62 -15.82 -4.41
C GLU A 207 -8.37 -15.78 -5.94
N ALA A 208 -8.68 -16.88 -6.62
CA ALA A 208 -8.40 -17.02 -8.06
C ALA A 208 -9.10 -15.92 -8.90
N ASP A 209 -10.27 -15.45 -8.46
CA ASP A 209 -11.04 -14.43 -9.15
C ASP A 209 -10.35 -13.07 -9.20
N VAL A 210 -9.44 -12.76 -8.26
CA VAL A 210 -8.79 -11.44 -8.19
C VAL A 210 -7.45 -11.39 -8.90
N ILE A 211 -6.80 -12.52 -9.19
CA ILE A 211 -5.43 -12.56 -9.75
C ILE A 211 -5.31 -11.72 -11.04
N ILE A 212 -6.23 -11.92 -12.00
CA ILE A 212 -6.18 -11.17 -13.26
C ILE A 212 -6.54 -9.68 -13.05
N PRO A 213 -7.63 -9.34 -12.34
CA PRO A 213 -7.94 -7.96 -11.98
C PRO A 213 -6.80 -7.22 -11.25
N THR A 214 -6.18 -7.86 -10.25
CA THR A 214 -5.09 -7.28 -9.45
C THR A 214 -3.84 -7.13 -10.30
N ALA A 215 -3.51 -8.09 -11.17
CA ALA A 215 -2.38 -7.97 -12.09
C ALA A 215 -2.53 -6.76 -13.02
N ILE A 216 -3.70 -6.58 -13.64
CA ILE A 216 -3.95 -5.42 -14.52
C ILE A 216 -3.86 -4.11 -13.74
N ALA A 217 -4.59 -4.01 -12.62
CA ALA A 217 -4.60 -2.80 -11.81
C ALA A 217 -3.20 -2.48 -11.27
N SER A 218 -2.43 -3.49 -10.87
CA SER A 218 -1.09 -3.33 -10.32
C SER A 218 -0.06 -2.90 -11.35
N VAL A 219 -0.10 -3.44 -12.56
CA VAL A 219 0.74 -2.96 -13.67
C VAL A 219 0.40 -1.51 -14.03
N VAL A 220 -0.88 -1.15 -14.05
CA VAL A 220 -1.32 0.23 -14.34
C VAL A 220 -0.88 1.20 -13.25
N GLY A 221 -1.13 0.87 -11.98
CA GLY A 221 -0.72 1.67 -10.83
C GLY A 221 0.79 1.83 -10.75
N TYR A 222 1.55 0.74 -10.98
CA TYR A 222 3.01 0.75 -11.06
C TYR A 222 3.50 1.70 -12.16
N SER A 223 2.93 1.59 -13.36
CA SER A 223 3.33 2.39 -14.52
C SER A 223 3.09 3.87 -14.28
N LEU A 224 1.94 4.22 -13.67
CA LEU A 224 1.63 5.58 -13.27
C LEU A 224 2.60 6.07 -12.18
N PHE A 225 2.87 5.28 -11.14
CA PHE A 225 3.79 5.68 -10.08
C PHE A 225 5.22 5.92 -10.62
N CYS A 226 5.72 5.02 -11.46
CA CYS A 226 7.06 5.11 -12.04
C CYS A 226 7.20 6.25 -13.06
N SER A 227 6.10 6.73 -13.68
CA SER A 227 6.18 7.91 -14.53
C SER A 227 6.49 9.19 -13.76
N PHE A 228 6.26 9.22 -12.44
CA PHE A 228 6.60 10.34 -11.56
C PHE A 228 7.92 10.14 -10.82
N PHE A 229 8.18 8.93 -10.32
CA PHE A 229 9.33 8.65 -9.44
C PHE A 229 10.44 7.81 -10.07
N GLY A 230 10.37 7.61 -11.39
CA GLY A 230 11.37 6.88 -12.16
C GLY A 230 11.23 5.36 -12.08
N TRP A 231 11.73 4.72 -13.12
CA TRP A 231 11.75 3.27 -13.30
C TRP A 231 12.93 2.63 -12.55
N GLY A 232 12.78 1.37 -12.14
CA GLY A 232 13.81 0.60 -11.45
C GLY A 232 13.31 0.01 -10.13
N SER A 233 14.22 -0.63 -9.40
CA SER A 233 13.93 -1.20 -8.08
C SER A 233 14.00 -0.13 -6.99
N LEU A 234 13.19 -0.33 -5.94
CA LEU A 234 13.22 0.53 -4.76
C LEU A 234 14.57 0.46 -4.03
N PHE A 235 15.13 -0.76 -3.94
CA PHE A 235 16.42 -1.04 -3.33
C PHE A 235 17.43 -1.49 -4.39
N LYS A 236 18.68 -1.04 -4.25
CA LYS A 236 19.80 -1.50 -5.07
C LYS A 236 20.64 -2.48 -4.25
N ALA A 237 20.66 -3.74 -4.66
CA ALA A 237 21.51 -4.76 -4.07
C ALA A 237 22.69 -5.06 -5.01
N PRO A 238 23.84 -5.51 -4.47
CA PRO A 238 24.88 -6.14 -5.29
C PRO A 238 24.33 -7.38 -6.01
N ASP A 239 24.97 -7.76 -7.10
CA ASP A 239 24.69 -9.05 -7.73
C ASP A 239 25.21 -10.17 -6.82
N TYR A 240 24.32 -11.08 -6.42
CA TYR A 240 24.65 -12.28 -5.64
C TYR A 240 24.54 -13.53 -6.55
N PRO A 241 25.54 -13.78 -7.42
CA PRO A 241 25.53 -14.96 -8.28
C PRO A 241 25.60 -16.25 -7.45
N PHE A 242 24.68 -17.15 -7.74
CA PHE A 242 24.64 -18.48 -7.15
C PHE A 242 25.57 -19.41 -7.94
N HIS A 243 26.66 -19.87 -7.34
CA HIS A 243 27.67 -20.67 -8.04
C HIS A 243 27.56 -22.16 -7.72
N ASN A 244 27.08 -22.52 -6.53
CA ASN A 244 27.01 -23.89 -6.08
C ASN A 244 25.73 -24.17 -5.27
N VAL A 245 25.07 -25.31 -5.55
CA VAL A 245 23.88 -25.79 -4.83
C VAL A 245 24.10 -25.87 -3.31
N LEU A 246 25.32 -26.14 -2.85
CA LEU A 246 25.66 -26.20 -1.43
C LEU A 246 25.51 -24.86 -0.70
N GLU A 247 25.45 -23.73 -1.42
CA GLU A 247 25.16 -22.41 -0.83
C GLU A 247 23.75 -22.36 -0.20
N LEU A 248 22.83 -23.28 -0.57
CA LEU A 248 21.52 -23.45 0.09
C LEU A 248 21.60 -23.93 1.54
N GLY A 249 22.68 -24.60 1.92
CA GLY A 249 22.87 -25.11 3.28
C GLY A 249 22.81 -24.00 4.33
N PRO A 250 23.68 -22.96 4.23
CA PRO A 250 23.60 -21.78 5.08
C PRO A 250 22.23 -21.09 5.11
N TYR A 251 21.54 -20.96 3.98
CA TYR A 251 20.18 -20.36 3.95
C TYR A 251 19.15 -21.22 4.70
N THR A 252 19.27 -22.55 4.64
CA THR A 252 18.41 -23.46 5.39
C THR A 252 18.68 -23.36 6.90
N VAL A 253 19.96 -23.30 7.30
CA VAL A 253 20.33 -23.07 8.70
C VAL A 253 19.77 -21.72 9.19
N LEU A 254 19.91 -20.67 8.39
CA LEU A 254 19.35 -19.36 8.70
C LEU A 254 17.82 -19.44 8.88
N ALA A 255 17.10 -20.13 7.99
CA ALA A 255 15.66 -20.32 8.10
C ALA A 255 15.26 -21.05 9.40
N LEU A 256 15.99 -22.12 9.76
CA LEU A 256 15.76 -22.87 11.01
C LEU A 256 16.05 -22.02 12.25
N VAL A 257 17.08 -21.18 12.20
CA VAL A 257 17.40 -20.25 13.28
C VAL A 257 16.33 -19.17 13.42
N LEU A 258 15.82 -18.61 12.32
CA LEU A 258 14.80 -17.56 12.33
C LEU A 258 13.42 -18.07 12.77
N MET A 259 13.08 -19.33 12.46
CA MET A 259 11.81 -19.95 12.80
C MET A 259 11.35 -19.71 14.26
N PRO A 260 12.13 -20.04 15.31
CA PRO A 260 11.71 -19.79 16.70
C PRO A 260 11.50 -18.31 17.03
N PHE A 261 12.26 -17.39 16.42
CA PHE A 261 12.06 -15.95 16.61
C PHE A 261 10.75 -15.48 16.01
N VAL A 262 10.35 -16.00 14.85
CA VAL A 262 9.04 -15.71 14.24
C VAL A 262 7.91 -16.21 15.15
N PHE A 263 8.02 -17.43 15.70
CA PHE A 263 7.04 -17.95 16.66
C PHE A 263 6.93 -17.10 17.93
N LEU A 264 8.05 -16.55 18.42
CA LEU A 264 8.05 -15.66 19.57
C LEU A 264 7.44 -14.31 19.21
N PHE A 265 7.80 -13.74 18.07
CA PHE A 265 7.33 -12.43 17.60
C PHE A 265 5.81 -12.41 17.40
N VAL A 266 5.21 -13.46 16.83
CA VAL A 266 3.76 -13.53 16.58
C VAL A 266 2.94 -13.74 17.85
N LYS A 267 3.56 -14.24 18.93
CA LYS A 267 2.87 -14.46 20.22
C LYS A 267 2.82 -13.21 21.11
N VAL A 268 3.69 -12.25 20.86
CA VAL A 268 3.78 -10.97 21.61
C VAL A 268 2.85 -9.95 20.96
#